data_AF-A0A3C1V1V6-F1
#
_entry.id   AF-A0A3C1V1V6-F1
#
_cell.length_a   1.000
_cell.length_b   1.000
_cell.length_c   1.000
_cell.angle_alpha   90.00
_cell.angle_beta   90.00
_cell.angle_gamma   90.00
#
_symmetry.space_group_name_H-M   'P 1'
#
loop_
_entity.id
_entity.type
_entity.pdbx_description
1 polymer ?
#
loop_
_entity_poly.entity_id
_entity_poly.type
_entity_poly.pdbx_seq_one_letter_code
_entity_poly.pdbx_strand_id
1 'polypeptide(L)'
;GLDDRIVPVDGSMRPFGGWGGAPDQKTIIEFWKDLDQTTTEEVIEVSADTTAYRYGDGVEGCEVWLYEVKGWGHRVPGARKLGVHSVDLVWEFFSRF
;
A
#
# COMPACT_ATOMS: atom_id res chain seq x y z
N GLY A 1 -7.14 0.44 3.54
CA GLY A 1 -7.31 -0.56 4.63
C GLY A 1 -8.21 -1.65 4.10
N LEU A 2 -8.08 -2.89 4.58
CA LEU A 2 -8.76 -4.03 3.96
C LEU A 2 -10.29 -4.03 4.15
N ASP A 3 -10.81 -3.19 5.06
CA ASP A 3 -12.25 -3.05 5.35
C ASP A 3 -12.80 -1.71 4.82
N ASP A 4 -12.11 -1.07 3.87
CA ASP A 4 -12.59 0.15 3.23
C ASP A 4 -13.84 -0.15 2.39
N ARG A 5 -14.96 0.48 2.75
CA ARG A 5 -16.25 0.33 2.05
C ARG A 5 -16.59 1.55 1.17
N ILE A 6 -15.78 2.59 1.21
CA ILE A 6 -15.94 3.80 0.38
C ILE A 6 -15.16 3.62 -0.91
N VAL A 7 -13.91 3.16 -0.80
CA VAL A 7 -13.04 2.78 -1.92
C VAL A 7 -12.42 1.42 -1.59
N PRO A 8 -13.14 0.30 -1.84
CA PRO A 8 -12.63 -1.05 -1.59
C PRO A 8 -11.31 -1.33 -2.31
N VAL A 9 -10.38 -1.94 -1.58
CA VAL A 9 -9.03 -2.26 -2.08
C VAL A 9 -9.04 -3.27 -3.23
N ASP A 10 -10.13 -4.03 -3.39
CA ASP A 10 -10.31 -5.02 -4.44
C ASP A 10 -10.85 -4.43 -5.76
N GLY A 11 -11.03 -3.11 -5.83
CA GLY A 11 -11.55 -2.42 -7.02
C GLY A 11 -13.03 -2.66 -7.28
N SER A 12 -13.78 -3.25 -6.33
CA SER A 12 -15.21 -3.56 -6.51
C SER A 12 -16.14 -2.34 -6.54
N MET A 13 -15.61 -1.13 -6.34
CA MET A 13 -16.38 0.11 -6.42
C MET A 13 -16.97 0.30 -7.81
N ARG A 14 -18.30 0.36 -7.90
CA ARG A 14 -18.99 0.60 -9.17
C ARG A 14 -18.63 1.99 -9.72
N PRO A 15 -18.46 2.13 -11.04
CA PRO A 15 -18.11 3.41 -11.67
C PRO A 15 -19.25 4.45 -11.63
N PHE A 16 -20.45 4.07 -11.19
CA PHE A 16 -21.60 4.96 -11.12
C PHE A 16 -21.31 6.17 -10.22
N GLY A 17 -21.60 7.37 -10.73
CA GLY A 17 -21.29 8.63 -10.04
C GLY A 17 -19.87 9.15 -10.26
N GLY A 18 -19.02 8.44 -11.00
CA GLY A 18 -17.69 8.92 -11.44
C GLY A 18 -16.54 8.75 -10.44
N TRP A 19 -16.81 8.16 -9.27
CA TRP A 19 -15.82 7.96 -8.21
C TRP A 19 -15.26 6.53 -8.12
N GLY A 20 -15.81 5.60 -8.90
CA GLY A 20 -15.35 4.20 -8.95
C GLY A 20 -14.54 3.88 -10.22
N GLY A 21 -14.18 2.61 -10.37
CA GLY A 21 -13.33 2.14 -11.47
C GLY A 21 -11.83 2.15 -11.17
N ALA A 22 -11.44 2.42 -9.92
CA ALA A 22 -10.09 2.11 -9.47
C ALA A 22 -9.87 0.58 -9.58
N PRO A 23 -8.74 0.13 -10.15
CA PRO A 23 -8.40 -1.29 -10.17
C PRO A 23 -8.11 -1.80 -8.75
N ASP A 24 -8.07 -3.12 -8.62
CA ASP A 24 -7.56 -3.78 -7.42
C ASP A 24 -6.17 -3.24 -7.04
N GLN A 25 -5.95 -3.00 -5.76
CA GLN A 25 -4.74 -2.37 -5.26
C GLN A 25 -3.49 -3.22 -5.55
N LYS A 26 -3.60 -4.56 -5.55
CA LYS A 26 -2.48 -5.42 -5.90
C LYS A 26 -2.15 -5.31 -7.38
N THR A 27 -3.14 -5.14 -8.24
CA THR A 27 -2.92 -4.83 -9.66
C THR A 27 -2.15 -3.53 -9.86
N ILE A 28 -2.43 -2.50 -9.05
CA ILE A 28 -1.67 -1.23 -9.07
C ILE A 28 -0.22 -1.47 -8.65
N ILE A 29 0.01 -2.26 -7.59
CA ILE A 29 1.35 -2.57 -7.09
C ILE A 29 2.14 -3.40 -8.10
N GLU A 30 1.54 -4.40 -8.74
CA GLU A 30 2.18 -5.17 -9.81
C GLU A 30 2.58 -4.26 -10.99
N PHE A 31 1.73 -3.32 -11.39
CA PHE A 31 2.08 -2.35 -12.43
C PHE A 31 3.35 -1.56 -12.07
N TRP A 32 3.45 -1.06 -10.83
CA TRP A 32 4.63 -0.29 -10.40
C TRP A 32 5.87 -1.18 -10.28
N LYS A 33 5.75 -2.41 -9.75
CA LYS A 33 6.86 -3.36 -9.71
C LYS A 33 7.44 -3.64 -11.10
N ASP A 34 6.56 -3.85 -12.08
CA ASP A 34 6.95 -4.12 -13.47
C ASP A 34 7.59 -2.88 -14.12
N LEU A 35 6.99 -1.70 -13.91
CA LEU A 35 7.49 -0.44 -14.45
C LEU A 35 8.87 -0.10 -13.88
N ASP A 36 9.03 -0.23 -12.56
CA ASP A 36 10.26 0.10 -11.85
C ASP A 36 11.27 -1.05 -11.86
N GLN A 37 10.94 -2.19 -12.46
CA GLN A 37 11.80 -3.37 -12.60
C GLN A 37 12.36 -3.87 -11.26
N THR A 38 11.56 -3.80 -10.20
CA THR A 38 11.99 -4.27 -8.87
C THR A 38 12.30 -5.77 -8.90
N THR A 39 13.35 -6.20 -8.21
CA THR A 39 13.81 -7.59 -8.23
C THR A 39 13.81 -8.28 -6.86
N THR A 40 13.72 -7.51 -5.79
CA THR A 40 13.60 -8.03 -4.42
C THR A 40 12.21 -7.79 -3.85
N GLU A 41 11.80 -8.67 -2.95
CA GLU A 41 10.56 -8.58 -2.19
C GLU A 41 10.85 -8.92 -0.72
N GLU A 42 10.42 -8.04 0.17
CA GLU A 42 10.39 -8.27 1.61
C GLU A 42 8.94 -8.20 2.12
N VAL A 43 8.55 -9.20 2.91
CA VAL A 43 7.26 -9.24 3.59
C VAL A 43 7.48 -9.06 5.08
N ILE A 44 6.94 -7.98 5.64
CA ILE A 44 7.22 -7.54 7.01
C ILE A 44 5.92 -7.56 7.82
N GLU A 45 5.93 -8.24 8.97
CA GLU A 45 4.90 -8.06 9.99
C GLU A 45 5.17 -6.78 10.77
N VAL A 46 4.44 -5.70 10.46
CA VAL A 46 4.57 -4.41 11.16
C VAL A 46 3.83 -4.44 12.49
N SER A 47 2.69 -5.13 12.52
CA SER A 47 1.91 -5.42 13.72
C SER A 47 1.03 -6.66 13.48
N ALA A 48 0.33 -7.14 14.51
CA ALA A 48 -0.63 -8.25 14.38
C ALA A 48 -1.72 -8.01 13.31
N ASP A 49 -2.00 -6.74 12.98
CA ASP A 49 -3.03 -6.34 12.02
C ASP A 49 -2.45 -5.78 10.71
N THR A 50 -1.13 -5.57 10.61
CA THR A 50 -0.50 -4.88 9.48
C THR A 50 0.62 -5.71 8.89
N THR A 51 0.51 -5.98 7.59
CA THR A 51 1.58 -6.56 6.78
C THR A 51 2.05 -5.53 5.77
N ALA A 52 3.36 -5.36 5.66
CA ALA A 52 3.98 -4.55 4.63
C ALA A 52 4.67 -5.43 3.58
N TYR A 53 4.63 -4.97 2.35
CA TYR A 53 5.35 -5.54 1.21
C TYR A 53 6.25 -4.44 0.66
N ARG A 54 7.55 -4.67 0.65
CA ARG A 54 8.54 -3.73 0.12
C ARG A 54 9.24 -4.40 -1.06
N TYR A 55 9.15 -3.76 -2.22
CA TYR A 55 9.80 -4.19 -3.45
C TYR A 55 10.93 -3.23 -3.75
N GLY A 56 12.12 -3.76 -3.99
CA GLY A 56 13.34 -2.97 -4.14
C GLY A 56 14.22 -3.41 -5.28
N ASP A 57 15.43 -2.84 -5.31
CA ASP A 57 16.43 -3.07 -6.37
C ASP A 57 15.86 -2.83 -7.78
N GLY A 58 14.99 -1.82 -7.90
CA GLY A 58 14.46 -1.35 -9.16
C GLY A 58 15.46 -0.49 -9.93
N VAL A 59 15.07 -0.12 -11.14
CA VAL A 59 15.83 0.81 -11.99
C VAL A 59 16.12 2.10 -11.22
N GLU A 60 17.35 2.58 -11.27
CA GLU A 60 17.81 3.78 -10.54
C GLU A 60 17.55 3.74 -9.01
N GLY A 61 17.38 2.56 -8.43
CA GLY A 61 17.09 2.40 -7.01
C GLY A 61 15.63 2.64 -6.62
N CYS A 62 14.70 2.60 -7.59
CA CYS A 62 13.28 2.68 -7.32
C CYS A 62 12.80 1.56 -6.38
N GLU A 63 11.83 1.91 -5.54
CA GLU A 63 11.19 1.00 -4.59
C GLU A 63 9.67 1.21 -4.61
N VAL A 64 8.92 0.12 -4.39
CA VAL A 64 7.44 0.12 -4.34
C VAL A 64 7.00 -0.48 -3.01
N TRP A 65 6.21 0.26 -2.23
CA TRP A 65 5.80 -0.15 -0.88
C TRP A 65 4.27 -0.25 -0.77
N LEU A 66 3.78 -1.35 -0.20
CA LEU A 66 2.37 -1.57 0.11
C LEU A 66 2.20 -1.90 1.60
N TYR A 67 1.22 -1.28 2.25
CA TYR A 67 0.81 -1.60 3.61
C TYR A 67 -0.65 -2.02 3.65
N GLU A 68 -0.91 -3.27 4.04
CA GLU A 68 -2.25 -3.81 4.22
C GLU A 68 -2.60 -3.84 5.70
N VAL A 69 -3.67 -3.13 6.09
CA VAL A 69 -4.15 -3.03 7.47
C VAL A 69 -5.50 -3.74 7.59
N LYS A 70 -5.54 -4.86 8.31
CA LYS A 70 -6.75 -5.65 8.60
C LYS A 70 -7.73 -4.86 9.47
N GLY A 71 -9.02 -4.96 9.18
CA GLY A 71 -10.05 -4.32 10.01
C GLY A 71 -10.06 -2.79 9.93
N TRP A 72 -9.44 -2.20 8.91
CA TRP A 72 -9.31 -0.74 8.77
C TRP A 72 -10.06 -0.22 7.55
N GLY A 73 -10.93 0.78 7.78
CA GLY A 73 -11.77 1.40 6.75
C GLY A 73 -11.15 2.64 6.07
N HIS A 74 -12.01 3.53 5.56
CA HIS A 74 -11.64 4.71 4.78
C HIS A 74 -11.08 5.88 5.62
N ARG A 75 -9.92 5.68 6.24
CA ARG A 75 -9.21 6.70 7.04
C ARG A 75 -7.72 6.48 6.92
N VAL A 76 -6.93 7.55 7.05
CA VAL A 76 -5.47 7.42 7.21
C VAL A 76 -5.18 6.55 8.44
N PRO A 77 -4.43 5.43 8.30
CA PRO A 77 -4.11 4.58 9.44
C PRO A 77 -3.27 5.32 10.49
N GLY A 78 -3.68 5.20 11.75
CA GLY A 78 -2.92 5.70 12.89
C GLY A 78 -2.15 4.58 13.60
N ALA A 79 -1.20 4.96 14.46
CA ALA A 79 -0.29 4.04 15.15
C ALA A 79 -0.98 2.90 15.90
N ARG A 80 -2.17 3.12 16.45
CA ARG A 80 -2.91 2.10 17.21
C ARG A 80 -3.20 0.82 16.41
N LYS A 81 -3.47 0.93 15.10
CA LYS A 81 -3.78 -0.23 14.24
C LYS A 81 -2.63 -0.55 13.30
N LEU A 82 -2.00 0.49 12.75
CA LEU A 82 -0.86 0.34 11.84
C LEU A 82 0.37 -0.24 12.56
N GLY A 83 0.51 -0.03 13.87
CA GLY A 83 1.70 -0.38 14.66
C GLY A 83 2.74 0.74 14.73
N VAL A 84 2.72 1.65 13.75
CA VAL A 84 3.63 2.80 13.61
C VAL A 84 2.86 4.04 13.14
N HIS A 85 3.41 5.24 13.29
CA HIS A 85 2.77 6.40 12.68
C HIS A 85 2.96 6.36 11.16
N SER A 86 1.87 6.53 10.41
CA SER A 86 1.90 6.53 8.95
C SER A 86 2.82 7.61 8.37
N VAL A 87 2.96 8.74 9.06
CA VAL A 87 3.88 9.83 8.69
C VAL A 87 5.34 9.39 8.80
N ASP A 88 5.69 8.57 9.79
CA ASP A 88 7.06 8.05 9.94
C ASP A 88 7.43 7.15 8.77
N LEU A 89 6.48 6.34 8.26
CA LEU A 89 6.70 5.50 7.08
C LEU A 89 6.90 6.32 5.80
N VAL A 90 6.13 7.40 5.64
CA VAL A 90 6.31 8.33 4.51
C VAL A 90 7.69 8.97 4.59
N TRP A 91 8.12 9.41 5.78
CA TRP A 91 9.44 9.98 5.98
C TRP A 91 10.56 8.94 5.75
N GLU A 92 10.39 7.71 6.21
CA GLU A 92 11.32 6.59 5.97
C GLU A 92 11.53 6.36 4.47
N PHE A 93 10.45 6.38 3.67
CA PHE A 93 10.53 6.22 2.23
C PHE A 93 11.33 7.35 1.55
N PHE A 94 11.05 8.61 1.88
CA PHE A 94 11.65 9.75 1.18
C PHE A 94 13.00 10.22 1.72
N SER A 95 13.38 9.87 2.95
CA SER A 95 14.62 10.35 3.59
C SER A 95 15.90 9.63 3.12
N ARG A 96 15.78 8.70 2.18
CA ARG A 96 16.90 7.91 1.63
C ARG A 96 17.60 8.60 0.45
N PHE A 97 17.12 9.79 0.06
CA PHE A 97 17.63 10.65 -1.02
C PHE A 97 17.77 12.10 -0.55
#